data_AF-A0A1M4YFX1-F1
#
_entry.id   AF-A0A1M4YFX1-F1
#
_cell.length_a   1.000
_cell.length_b   1.000
_cell.length_c   1.000
_cell.angle_alpha   90.00
_cell.angle_beta   90.00
_cell.angle_gamma   90.00
#
_symmetry.space_group_name_H-M   'P 1'
#
loop_
_entity.id
_entity.type
_entity.pdbx_description
1 polymer ?
#
loop_
_entity_poly.entity_id
_entity_poly.type
_entity_poly.pdbx_seq_one_letter_code
_entity_poly.pdbx_strand_id
1 'polypeptide(L)'
;MTEFNPPISERETEELIEIAHSSTEHWKLDAINQAKKELIRRNVTQKEQNEVIEKWKKEADEYFKNEADRLEKNKTESYSTWEMILIFIIGPLKFFRWYDDVFTLRKENYYLKFKQRIIILTLGFISWFIFIYTSFHSYEQKRLEEIEKIDISDWKKKHGYE
;
A
#
# COMPACT_ATOMS: atom_id res chain seq x y z
N MET A 1 -19.69 -42.41 0.81
CA MET A 1 -19.83 -40.98 1.15
C MET A 1 -18.59 -40.28 0.67
N THR A 2 -18.69 -39.05 0.17
CA THR A 2 -17.52 -38.27 -0.24
C THR A 2 -16.67 -37.97 1.00
N GLU A 3 -15.39 -38.34 0.97
CA GLU A 3 -14.46 -38.09 2.07
C GLU A 3 -13.87 -36.68 1.95
N PHE A 4 -13.87 -35.94 3.05
CA PHE A 4 -13.30 -34.60 3.18
C PHE A 4 -12.10 -34.66 4.13
N ASN A 5 -11.11 -33.78 3.94
CA ASN A 5 -9.93 -33.68 4.80
C ASN A 5 -9.79 -32.26 5.38
N PRO A 6 -9.86 -32.06 6.70
CA PRO A 6 -10.24 -33.06 7.71
C PRO A 6 -11.68 -33.56 7.53
N PRO A 7 -12.01 -34.76 8.02
CA PRO A 7 -13.37 -35.30 8.02
C PRO A 7 -14.38 -34.33 8.63
N ILE A 8 -15.60 -34.26 8.08
CA ILE A 8 -16.65 -33.36 8.58
C ILE A 8 -16.95 -33.62 10.07
N SER A 9 -16.90 -34.87 10.52
CA SER A 9 -17.12 -35.24 11.91
C SER A 9 -16.07 -34.72 12.89
N GLU A 10 -14.86 -34.37 12.42
CA GLU A 10 -13.75 -33.87 13.25
C GLU A 10 -13.72 -32.33 13.34
N ARG A 11 -14.55 -31.64 12.53
CA ARG A 11 -14.63 -30.18 12.52
C ARG A 11 -15.32 -29.62 13.76
N GLU A 12 -14.98 -28.38 14.10
CA GLU A 12 -15.60 -27.68 15.22
C GLU A 12 -17.08 -27.38 14.94
N THR A 13 -17.89 -27.27 16.00
CA THR A 13 -19.34 -27.05 15.85
C THR A 13 -19.65 -25.75 15.12
N GLU A 14 -18.88 -24.69 15.35
CA GLU A 14 -19.01 -23.42 14.63
C GLU A 14 -18.73 -23.60 13.13
N GLU A 15 -17.64 -24.29 12.77
CA GLU A 15 -17.30 -24.58 11.37
C GLU A 15 -18.37 -25.44 10.68
N LEU A 16 -19.01 -26.36 11.41
CA LEU A 16 -20.16 -27.12 10.90
C LEU A 16 -21.37 -26.24 10.62
N ILE A 17 -21.64 -25.25 11.48
CA ILE A 17 -22.72 -24.27 11.27
C ILE A 17 -22.44 -23.46 10.01
N GLU A 18 -21.19 -23.00 9.82
CA GLU A 18 -20.77 -22.30 8.61
C GLU A 18 -21.02 -23.14 7.35
N ILE A 19 -20.53 -24.38 7.32
CA ILE A 19 -20.69 -25.29 6.18
C ILE A 19 -22.18 -25.59 5.93
N ALA A 20 -22.96 -25.84 6.98
CA ALA A 20 -24.37 -26.21 6.87
C ALA A 20 -25.24 -25.07 6.30
N HIS A 21 -24.89 -23.81 6.58
CA HIS A 21 -25.61 -22.62 6.12
C HIS A 21 -24.98 -21.94 4.90
N SER A 22 -23.91 -22.53 4.34
CA SER A 22 -23.25 -22.05 3.13
C SER A 22 -24.06 -22.34 1.85
N SER A 23 -23.75 -21.59 0.78
CA SER A 23 -24.18 -21.89 -0.60
C SER A 23 -23.30 -22.95 -1.26
N THR A 24 -23.81 -23.53 -2.36
CA THR A 24 -23.05 -24.47 -3.22
C THR A 24 -21.92 -23.81 -4.02
N GLU A 25 -21.81 -22.48 -3.97
CA GLU A 25 -20.71 -21.74 -4.59
C GLU A 25 -19.42 -21.88 -3.76
N HIS A 26 -19.55 -22.01 -2.44
CA HIS A 26 -18.42 -22.13 -1.51
C HIS A 26 -18.16 -23.57 -1.04
N TRP A 27 -19.22 -24.38 -0.92
CA TRP A 27 -19.11 -25.76 -0.43
C TRP A 27 -19.80 -26.76 -1.34
N LYS A 28 -19.22 -27.96 -1.48
CA LYS A 28 -19.88 -29.07 -2.19
C LYS A 28 -21.17 -29.44 -1.46
N LEU A 29 -22.24 -29.72 -2.20
CA LEU A 29 -23.54 -30.12 -1.63
C LEU A 29 -23.41 -31.31 -0.65
N ASP A 30 -22.52 -32.25 -0.93
CA ASP A 30 -22.21 -33.38 -0.03
C ASP A 30 -21.64 -32.92 1.33
N ALA A 31 -20.79 -31.88 1.35
CA ALA A 31 -20.23 -31.33 2.58
C ALA A 31 -21.33 -30.66 3.40
N ILE A 32 -22.17 -29.85 2.76
CA ILE A 32 -23.32 -29.18 3.38
C ILE A 32 -24.25 -30.22 4.03
N ASN A 33 -24.56 -31.29 3.29
CA ASN A 33 -25.42 -32.36 3.79
C ASN A 33 -24.77 -33.17 4.93
N GLN A 34 -23.46 -33.42 4.86
CA GLN A 34 -22.73 -34.09 5.96
C GLN A 34 -22.69 -33.20 7.21
N ALA A 35 -22.45 -31.90 7.07
CA ALA A 35 -22.41 -30.97 8.19
C ALA A 35 -23.78 -30.85 8.88
N LYS A 36 -24.88 -30.76 8.10
CA LYS A 36 -26.24 -30.79 8.64
C LYS A 36 -26.52 -32.07 9.43
N LYS A 37 -26.12 -33.22 8.92
CA LYS A 37 -26.27 -34.51 9.62
C LYS A 37 -25.45 -34.56 10.90
N GLU A 38 -24.23 -34.03 10.86
CA GLU A 38 -23.35 -33.99 12.02
C GLU A 38 -23.87 -33.05 13.12
N LEU A 39 -24.40 -31.88 12.76
CA LEU A 39 -25.07 -30.98 13.70
C LEU A 39 -26.27 -31.66 14.38
N ILE A 40 -27.08 -32.41 13.62
CA ILE A 40 -28.18 -33.22 14.17
C ILE A 40 -27.62 -34.30 15.11
N ARG A 41 -26.54 -34.99 14.73
CA ARG A 41 -25.88 -36.02 15.56
C ARG A 41 -25.37 -35.45 16.89
N ARG A 42 -24.85 -34.22 16.87
CA ARG A 42 -24.38 -33.48 18.05
C ARG A 42 -25.50 -32.83 18.86
N ASN A 43 -26.76 -32.99 18.44
CA ASN A 43 -27.95 -32.41 19.07
C ASN A 43 -27.91 -30.86 19.14
N VAL A 44 -27.27 -30.22 18.16
CA VAL A 44 -27.18 -28.75 18.07
C VAL A 44 -28.50 -28.20 17.54
N THR A 45 -29.22 -27.48 18.38
CA THR A 45 -30.54 -26.94 18.08
C THR A 45 -30.47 -25.81 17.06
N GLN A 46 -31.55 -25.59 16.31
CA GLN A 46 -31.63 -24.45 15.39
C GLN A 46 -31.45 -23.11 16.10
N LYS A 47 -31.85 -23.01 17.38
CA LYS A 47 -31.66 -21.81 18.19
C LYS A 47 -30.17 -21.53 18.43
N GLU A 48 -29.40 -22.53 18.84
CA GLU A 48 -27.94 -22.40 19.03
C GLU A 48 -27.23 -22.03 17.72
N GLN A 49 -27.64 -22.64 16.59
CA GLN A 49 -27.10 -22.28 15.28
C GLN A 49 -27.38 -20.81 14.93
N ASN A 50 -28.60 -20.35 15.16
CA ASN A 50 -29.00 -18.97 14.89
C ASN A 50 -28.25 -17.97 15.80
N GLU A 51 -27.98 -18.32 17.06
CA GLU A 51 -27.20 -17.48 17.98
C GLU A 51 -25.76 -17.27 17.47
N VAL A 52 -25.13 -18.32 16.95
CA VAL A 52 -23.79 -18.24 16.32
C VAL A 52 -23.83 -17.36 15.06
N ILE A 53 -24.83 -17.57 14.19
CA ILE A 53 -24.98 -16.79 12.95
C ILE A 53 -25.22 -15.30 13.24
N GLU A 54 -26.10 -14.98 14.19
CA GLU A 54 -26.37 -13.58 14.59
C GLU A 54 -25.14 -12.93 15.21
N LYS A 55 -24.33 -13.67 15.97
CA LYS A 55 -23.04 -13.18 16.47
C LYS A 55 -22.10 -12.80 15.32
N TRP A 56 -21.90 -13.69 14.34
CA TRP A 56 -21.05 -13.40 13.18
C TRP A 56 -21.58 -12.25 12.35
N LYS A 57 -22.90 -12.16 12.16
CA LYS A 57 -23.54 -11.05 11.45
C LYS A 57 -23.26 -9.73 12.16
N LYS A 58 -23.41 -9.69 13.49
CA LYS A 58 -23.13 -8.50 14.29
C LYS A 58 -21.65 -8.09 14.20
N GLU A 59 -20.73 -9.06 14.29
CA GLU A 59 -19.29 -8.82 14.15
C GLU A 59 -18.93 -8.31 12.75
N ALA A 60 -19.54 -8.88 11.70
CA ALA A 60 -19.37 -8.44 10.33
C ALA A 60 -19.92 -7.02 10.12
N ASP A 61 -21.13 -6.73 10.60
CA ASP A 61 -21.75 -5.40 10.51
C ASP A 61 -20.90 -4.35 11.24
N GLU A 62 -20.36 -4.69 12.42
CA GLU A 62 -19.46 -3.82 13.18
C GLU A 62 -18.14 -3.59 12.43
N TYR A 63 -17.55 -4.64 11.87
CA TYR A 63 -16.35 -4.54 11.03
C TYR A 63 -16.60 -3.64 9.81
N PHE A 64 -17.68 -3.85 9.05
CA PHE A 64 -18.01 -3.05 7.87
C PHE A 64 -18.30 -1.59 8.23
N LYS A 65 -18.97 -1.34 9.35
CA LYS A 65 -19.20 0.01 9.85
C LYS A 65 -17.89 0.70 10.20
N ASN A 66 -17.03 0.04 10.97
CA ASN A 66 -15.73 0.58 11.33
C ASN A 66 -14.85 0.85 10.11
N GLU A 67 -14.92 -0.03 9.11
CA GLU A 67 -14.20 0.14 7.84
C GLU A 67 -14.76 1.33 7.04
N ALA A 68 -16.08 1.50 6.97
CA ALA A 68 -16.70 2.65 6.32
C ALA A 68 -16.31 3.97 7.02
N ASP A 69 -16.36 4.01 8.35
CA ASP A 69 -15.96 5.17 9.16
C ASP A 69 -14.47 5.49 8.96
N ARG A 70 -13.61 4.46 8.88
CA ARG A 70 -12.18 4.62 8.59
C ARG A 70 -11.97 5.24 7.22
N LEU A 71 -12.61 4.70 6.18
CA LEU A 71 -12.49 5.22 4.82
C LEU A 71 -13.01 6.66 4.73
N GLU A 72 -14.11 7.00 5.42
CA GLU A 72 -14.64 8.36 5.44
C GLU A 72 -13.65 9.36 6.08
N LYS A 73 -13.03 8.99 7.21
CA LYS A 73 -11.97 9.80 7.84
C LYS A 73 -10.77 9.95 6.92
N ASN A 74 -10.31 8.86 6.31
CA ASN A 74 -9.14 8.86 5.41
C ASN A 74 -9.27 9.86 4.26
N LYS A 75 -10.49 10.06 3.74
CA LYS A 75 -10.77 10.99 2.63
C LYS A 75 -10.31 12.41 2.91
N THR A 76 -10.45 12.88 4.15
CA THR A 76 -10.16 14.25 4.56
C THR A 76 -8.82 14.41 5.26
N GLU A 77 -8.12 13.31 5.55
CA GLU A 77 -6.78 13.38 6.09
C GLU A 77 -5.81 14.05 5.12
N SER A 78 -4.95 14.90 5.69
CA SER A 78 -3.90 15.62 5.00
C SER A 78 -2.55 15.33 5.64
N TYR A 79 -1.47 15.63 4.91
CA TYR A 79 -0.15 15.70 5.53
C TYR A 79 -0.07 16.93 6.44
N SER A 80 0.64 16.78 7.55
CA SER A 80 1.13 17.93 8.30
C SER A 80 2.12 18.73 7.46
N THR A 81 2.27 20.02 7.77
CA THR A 81 3.24 20.89 7.10
C THR A 81 4.66 20.34 7.16
N TRP A 82 5.03 19.70 8.27
CA TRP A 82 6.36 19.10 8.42
C TRP A 82 6.57 17.88 7.51
N GLU A 83 5.58 16.99 7.43
CA GLU A 83 5.63 15.87 6.48
C GLU A 83 5.72 16.35 5.03
N MET A 84 5.01 17.42 4.68
CA MET A 84 5.10 18.02 3.35
C MET A 84 6.52 18.51 3.03
N ILE A 85 7.20 19.15 3.98
CA ILE A 85 8.60 19.60 3.82
C ILE A 85 9.52 18.39 3.61
N LEU A 86 9.35 17.32 4.40
CA LEU A 86 10.15 16.11 4.24
C LEU A 86 9.92 15.43 2.89
N ILE A 87 8.67 15.33 2.43
CA ILE A 87 8.34 14.79 1.11
C ILE A 87 8.95 15.66 0.01
N PHE A 88 8.91 16.98 0.14
CA PHE A 88 9.47 17.89 -0.85
C PHE A 88 10.99 17.69 -1.02
N ILE A 89 11.74 17.61 0.08
CA ILE A 89 13.20 17.52 0.07
C ILE A 89 13.67 16.09 -0.28
N ILE A 90 13.11 15.08 0.40
CA ILE A 90 13.60 13.69 0.37
C ILE A 90 12.86 12.86 -0.68
N GLY A 91 11.60 13.19 -0.98
CA GLY A 91 10.74 12.43 -1.87
C GLY A 91 11.35 12.18 -3.25
N PRO A 92 11.89 13.19 -3.95
CA PRO A 92 12.53 13.00 -5.26
C PRO A 92 13.68 11.97 -5.24
N LEU A 93 14.48 11.94 -4.16
CA LEU A 93 15.60 11.01 -4.01
C LEU A 93 15.14 9.57 -3.73
N LYS A 94 13.98 9.40 -3.09
CA LYS A 94 13.46 8.08 -2.68
C LYS A 94 12.30 7.57 -3.53
N PHE A 95 11.85 8.35 -4.51
CA PHE A 95 10.66 8.06 -5.31
C PHE A 95 10.66 6.64 -5.90
N PHE A 96 11.79 6.20 -6.47
CA PHE A 96 11.90 4.87 -7.08
C PHE A 96 11.86 3.69 -6.09
N ARG A 97 12.13 3.93 -4.80
CA ARG A 97 12.03 2.88 -3.76
C ARG A 97 10.63 2.79 -3.16
N TRP A 98 9.80 3.81 -3.33
CA TRP A 98 8.49 3.96 -2.69
C TRP A 98 7.35 4.14 -3.69
N TYR A 99 7.55 3.73 -4.94
CA TYR A 99 6.57 3.94 -6.01
C TYR A 99 5.22 3.30 -5.69
N ASP A 100 5.22 2.09 -5.12
CA ASP A 100 3.99 1.38 -4.74
C ASP A 100 3.20 2.07 -3.63
N ASP A 101 3.89 2.79 -2.73
CA ASP A 101 3.31 3.52 -1.59
C ASP A 101 2.41 4.69 -2.05
N VAL A 102 2.65 5.22 -3.25
CA VAL A 102 1.87 6.35 -3.78
C VAL A 102 0.45 5.89 -4.16
N PHE A 103 0.29 4.71 -4.74
CA PHE A 103 -1.00 4.20 -5.17
C PHE A 103 -1.79 3.52 -4.05
N THR A 104 -1.12 3.07 -2.99
CA THR A 104 -1.77 2.51 -1.79
C THR A 104 -2.68 3.53 -1.11
N LEU A 105 -2.26 4.81 -1.07
CA LEU A 105 -3.10 5.90 -0.54
C LEU A 105 -4.46 5.99 -1.26
N ARG A 106 -4.48 5.83 -2.59
CA ARG A 106 -5.73 5.85 -3.35
C ARG A 106 -6.60 4.63 -3.04
N LYS A 107 -5.99 3.45 -2.84
CA LYS A 107 -6.68 2.21 -2.48
C LYS A 107 -7.32 2.32 -1.08
N GLU A 108 -6.70 3.04 -0.16
CA GLU A 108 -7.16 3.25 1.22
C GLU A 108 -8.02 4.52 1.40
N ASN A 109 -8.53 5.08 0.31
CA ASN A 109 -9.41 6.26 0.28
C ASN A 109 -8.77 7.59 0.74
N TYR A 110 -7.44 7.67 0.84
CA TYR A 110 -6.68 8.89 1.16
C TYR A 110 -6.55 9.85 -0.02
N TYR A 111 -7.67 10.32 -0.58
CA TYR A 111 -7.67 11.16 -1.79
C TYR A 111 -6.96 12.50 -1.62
N LEU A 112 -7.11 13.17 -0.46
CA LEU A 112 -6.47 14.46 -0.23
C LEU A 112 -4.94 14.32 -0.10
N LYS A 113 -4.47 13.42 0.77
CA LYS A 113 -3.04 13.06 0.87
C LYS A 113 -2.47 12.63 -0.49
N PHE A 114 -3.19 11.83 -1.27
CA PHE A 114 -2.73 11.44 -2.61
C PHE A 114 -2.46 12.66 -3.50
N LYS A 115 -3.41 13.60 -3.60
CA LYS A 115 -3.24 14.83 -4.37
C LYS A 115 -2.07 15.67 -3.86
N GLN A 116 -1.98 15.87 -2.55
CA GLN A 116 -0.90 16.62 -1.92
C GLN A 116 0.47 16.01 -2.23
N ARG A 117 0.61 14.69 -2.11
CA ARG A 117 1.86 13.97 -2.38
C ARG A 117 2.30 14.16 -3.83
N ILE A 118 1.40 14.01 -4.80
CA ILE A 118 1.74 14.20 -6.23
C ILE A 118 2.21 15.65 -6.50
N ILE A 119 1.50 16.64 -5.95
CA ILE A 119 1.88 18.05 -6.13
C ILE A 119 3.26 18.31 -5.52
N ILE A 120 3.48 17.90 -4.27
CA ILE A 120 4.72 18.14 -3.54
C ILE A 120 5.90 17.42 -4.19
N LEU A 121 5.72 16.16 -4.59
CA LEU A 121 6.76 15.42 -5.30
C LEU A 121 7.13 16.10 -6.62
N THR A 122 6.13 16.55 -7.39
CA THR A 122 6.37 17.27 -8.66
C THR A 122 7.18 18.55 -8.42
N LEU A 123 6.80 19.35 -7.42
CA LEU A 123 7.55 20.56 -7.05
C LEU A 123 8.97 20.22 -6.56
N GLY A 124 9.11 19.16 -5.78
CA GLY A 124 10.41 18.67 -5.29
C GLY A 124 11.33 18.26 -6.45
N PHE A 125 10.81 17.51 -7.43
CA PHE A 125 11.56 17.14 -8.63
C PHE A 125 12.03 18.36 -9.43
N ILE A 126 11.15 19.35 -9.64
CA ILE A 126 11.51 20.60 -10.31
C ILE A 126 12.61 21.34 -9.53
N SER A 127 12.48 21.43 -8.21
CA SER A 127 13.46 22.09 -7.35
C SER A 127 14.82 21.40 -7.41
N TRP A 128 14.86 20.07 -7.31
CA TRP A 128 16.10 19.29 -7.45
C TRP A 128 16.72 19.44 -8.83
N PHE A 129 15.91 19.44 -9.90
CA PHE A 129 16.39 19.66 -11.26
C PHE A 129 17.07 21.02 -11.40
N ILE A 130 16.42 22.09 -10.92
CA ILE A 130 17.00 23.45 -10.93
C ILE A 130 18.29 23.47 -10.12
N PHE A 131 18.28 22.91 -8.91
CA PHE A 131 19.46 22.87 -8.04
C PHE A 131 20.65 22.15 -8.67
N ILE A 132 20.42 20.99 -9.28
CA ILE A 132 21.47 20.23 -9.98
C ILE A 132 21.97 21.02 -11.19
N TYR A 133 21.07 21.59 -11.99
CA TYR A 133 21.41 22.38 -13.17
C TYR A 133 22.27 23.59 -12.83
N THR A 134 21.87 24.39 -11.83
CA THR A 134 22.64 25.57 -11.40
C THR A 134 23.97 25.17 -10.79
N SER A 135 24.00 24.14 -9.96
CA SER A 135 25.24 23.63 -9.35
C SER A 135 26.23 23.16 -10.41
N PHE A 136 25.76 22.41 -11.41
CA PHE A 136 26.58 21.94 -12.52
C PHE A 136 27.10 23.12 -13.35
N HIS A 137 26.23 24.06 -13.73
CA HIS A 137 26.62 25.22 -14.51
C HIS A 137 27.65 26.09 -13.79
N SER A 138 27.46 26.35 -12.49
CA SER A 138 28.43 27.09 -11.69
C SER A 138 29.78 26.37 -11.55
N TYR A 139 29.77 25.05 -11.48
CA TYR A 139 31.00 24.25 -11.47
C TYR A 139 31.74 24.34 -12.81
N GLU A 140 31.01 24.21 -13.93
CA GLU A 140 31.56 24.33 -15.27
C GLU A 140 32.22 25.70 -15.51
N GLN A 141 31.56 26.79 -15.10
CA GLN A 141 32.12 28.14 -15.23
C GLN A 141 33.45 28.30 -14.48
N LYS A 142 33.49 27.84 -13.21
CA LYS A 142 34.73 27.86 -12.43
C LYS A 142 35.85 27.06 -13.09
N ARG A 143 35.53 25.88 -13.64
CA ARG A 143 36.51 25.05 -14.35
C ARG A 143 37.04 25.76 -15.61
N LEU A 144 36.19 26.44 -16.37
CA LEU A 144 36.62 27.19 -17.57
C LEU A 144 37.52 28.37 -17.21
N GLU A 145 37.18 29.13 -16.16
CA GLU A 145 38.02 30.22 -15.66
C GLU A 145 39.39 29.71 -15.17
N GLU A 146 39.42 28.55 -14.51
CA GLU A 146 40.68 27.91 -14.12
C GLU A 146 41.52 27.54 -15.34
N ILE A 147 40.93 26.97 -16.39
CA ILE A 147 41.63 26.62 -17.63
C ILE A 147 42.19 27.87 -18.32
N GLU A 148 41.43 28.96 -18.39
CA GLU A 148 41.89 30.22 -19.02
C GLU A 148 43.06 30.86 -18.26
N LYS A 149 43.09 30.73 -16.93
CA LYS A 149 44.18 31.25 -16.09
C LYS A 149 45.45 30.40 -16.14
N ILE A 150 45.41 29.19 -16.69
CA ILE A 150 46.61 28.35 -16.84
C ILE A 150 47.50 28.94 -17.92
N ASP A 151 48.65 29.47 -17.52
CA ASP A 151 49.70 29.88 -18.44
C ASP A 151 50.39 28.64 -19.05
N ILE A 152 50.31 28.50 -20.37
CA ILE A 152 50.91 27.42 -21.15
C ILE A 152 52.12 27.87 -21.97
N SER A 153 52.63 29.08 -21.74
CA SER A 153 53.74 29.67 -22.50
C SER A 153 54.99 28.80 -22.45
N ASP A 154 55.39 28.34 -21.26
CA ASP A 154 56.55 27.46 -21.07
C ASP A 154 56.40 26.11 -21.82
N TRP A 155 55.18 25.57 -21.85
CA TRP A 155 54.89 24.34 -22.58
C TRP A 155 54.96 24.54 -24.09
N LYS A 156 54.38 25.64 -24.62
CA LYS A 156 54.42 25.99 -26.05
C LYS A 156 55.86 26.14 -26.54
N LYS A 157 56.70 26.83 -25.77
CA LYS A 157 58.12 27.01 -26.04
C LYS A 157 58.88 25.69 -26.15
N LYS A 158 58.63 24.77 -25.21
CA LYS A 158 59.28 23.45 -25.16
C LYS A 158 58.95 22.57 -26.37
N HIS A 159 57.78 22.76 -26.97
CA HIS A 159 57.27 21.94 -28.08
C HIS A 159 57.32 22.64 -29.44
N GLY A 160 57.89 23.85 -29.54
CA GLY A 160 58.07 24.55 -30.81
C GLY A 160 56.77 25.08 -31.43
N TYR A 161 55.77 25.38 -30.59
CA TYR A 161 54.51 26.02 -31.00
C TYR A 161 54.52 27.55 -30.79
N GLU A 162 55.69 28.13 -30.51
CA GLU A 162 55.94 29.58 -30.48
C GLU A 162 56.30 30.12 -31.86
#